data_AF-A0A1V4VN75-F1
#
_entry.id   AF-A0A1V4VN75-F1
#
_cell.length_a   1.000
_cell.length_b   1.000
_cell.length_c   1.000
_cell.angle_alpha   90.00
_cell.angle_beta   90.00
_cell.angle_gamma   90.00
#
_symmetry.space_group_name_H-M   'P 1'
#
loop_
_entity.id
_entity.type
_entity.pdbx_description
1 polymer ?
#
loop_
_entity_poly.entity_id
_entity_poly.type
_entity_poly.pdbx_seq_one_letter_code
_entity_poly.pdbx_strand_id
1 'polypeptide(L)'
;MQHIRPDVSTICIGAAASAASLLLVAGAKGKRFTLPNSEILIHQPWTEGGTREQATDIKIHADWMQRTKSRLNKIYSELTGQSFEKINSDMERDYYMTAEEAKEYGLIDAIMVKK
;
A
#
# COMPACT_ATOMS: atom_id res chain seq x y z
N MET A 1 2.58 3.45 12.06
CA MET A 1 3.60 3.08 13.07
C MET A 1 4.43 4.26 13.57
N GLN A 2 4.39 5.41 12.89
CA GLN A 2 5.33 6.53 13.07
C GLN A 2 5.20 7.36 14.36
N HIS A 3 4.18 7.12 15.19
CA HIS A 3 3.99 7.89 16.43
C HIS A 3 4.72 7.27 17.63
N ILE A 4 4.86 5.94 17.65
CA ILE A 4 5.45 5.24 18.78
C ILE A 4 6.99 5.23 18.66
N ARG A 5 7.68 5.24 19.79
CA ARG A 5 9.15 5.24 19.86
C ARG A 5 9.83 3.96 19.35
N PRO A 6 9.35 2.74 19.64
CA PRO A 6 10.06 1.54 19.19
C PRO A 6 9.86 1.33 17.69
N ASP A 7 10.92 0.85 17.03
CA ASP A 7 10.82 0.35 15.67
C ASP A 7 9.83 -0.82 15.61
N VAL A 8 9.01 -0.83 14.56
CA VAL A 8 8.06 -1.91 14.35
C VAL A 8 8.48 -2.75 13.15
N SER A 9 8.53 -4.06 13.36
CA SER A 9 8.73 -5.02 12.29
C SER A 9 7.38 -5.50 11.75
N THR A 10 7.27 -5.58 10.43
CA THR A 10 6.09 -6.05 9.73
C THR A 10 6.43 -7.34 9.00
N ILE A 11 5.56 -8.34 9.08
CA ILE A 11 5.75 -9.64 8.43
C ILE A 11 4.46 -9.99 7.72
N CYS A 12 4.52 -10.11 6.40
CA CYS A 12 3.44 -10.64 5.59
C CYS A 12 3.50 -12.18 5.58
N ILE A 13 2.37 -12.79 5.91
CA ILE A 13 2.18 -14.24 5.89
C ILE A 13 0.91 -14.50 5.06
N GLY A 14 1.08 -15.02 3.85
CA GLY A 14 -0.04 -15.30 2.94
C GLY A 14 -0.33 -14.12 2.01
N ALA A 15 -1.00 -13.06 2.50
CA ALA A 15 -1.31 -11.90 1.65
C ALA A 15 -1.35 -10.58 2.42
N ALA A 16 -0.86 -9.52 1.77
CA ALA A 16 -1.02 -8.14 2.21
C ALA A 16 -1.61 -7.30 1.07
N ALA A 17 -2.93 -7.13 1.08
CA ALA A 17 -3.68 -6.40 0.06
C ALA A 17 -4.25 -5.08 0.60
N SER A 18 -4.28 -4.05 -0.23
CA SER A 18 -4.98 -2.78 0.07
C SER A 18 -4.45 -2.10 1.35
N ALA A 19 -5.29 -1.91 2.37
CA ALA A 19 -4.86 -1.36 3.65
C ALA A 19 -3.77 -2.21 4.33
N ALA A 20 -3.73 -3.53 4.09
CA ALA A 20 -2.71 -4.40 4.67
C ALA A 20 -1.32 -4.17 4.04
N SER A 21 -1.22 -3.90 2.73
CA SER A 21 0.06 -3.54 2.10
C SER A 21 0.57 -2.18 2.59
N LEU A 22 -0.33 -1.24 2.89
CA LEU A 22 0.04 0.04 3.51
C LEU A 22 0.65 -0.18 4.90
N LEU A 23 0.04 -1.04 5.71
CA LEU A 23 0.56 -1.38 7.03
C LEU A 23 1.89 -2.13 6.94
N LEU A 24 2.04 -3.04 5.97
CA LEU A 24 3.27 -3.76 5.70
C LEU A 24 4.43 -2.79 5.40
N VAL A 25 4.23 -1.89 4.43
CA VAL A 25 5.28 -0.95 4.00
C VAL A 25 5.59 0.11 5.06
N ALA A 26 4.65 0.40 5.97
CA ALA A 26 4.83 1.34 7.08
C ALA A 26 5.69 0.81 8.24
N GLY A 27 6.15 -0.44 8.18
CA GLY A 27 7.18 -0.97 9.07
C GLY A 27 8.50 -0.20 8.97
N ALA A 28 9.32 -0.30 10.00
CA ALA A 28 10.64 0.33 10.00
C ALA A 28 11.49 -0.24 8.86
N LYS A 29 12.19 0.63 8.12
CA LYS A 29 13.05 0.22 6.99
C LYS A 29 14.13 -0.76 7.46
N GLY A 30 14.33 -1.84 6.70
CA GLY A 30 15.15 -2.99 7.08
C GLY A 30 14.45 -4.02 7.98
N LYS A 31 13.19 -3.78 8.38
CA LYS A 31 12.40 -4.66 9.25
C LYS A 31 11.05 -5.05 8.65
N ARG A 32 10.88 -4.90 7.33
CA ARG A 32 9.68 -5.29 6.58
C ARG A 32 9.94 -6.61 5.86
N PHE A 33 9.17 -7.64 6.18
CA PHE A 33 9.42 -9.01 5.74
C PHE A 33 8.20 -9.66 5.12
N THR A 34 8.44 -10.71 4.34
CA THR A 34 7.41 -11.56 3.78
C THR A 34 7.87 -13.02 3.70
N LEU A 35 6.93 -13.97 3.67
CA LEU A 35 7.25 -15.36 3.31
C LEU A 35 7.29 -15.53 1.78
N PRO A 36 8.02 -16.53 1.24
CA PRO A 36 8.27 -16.65 -0.21
C PRO A 36 7.00 -16.77 -1.06
N ASN A 37 5.97 -17.45 -0.57
CA ASN A 37 4.72 -17.65 -1.29
C ASN A 37 3.65 -16.60 -0.97
N SER A 38 4.03 -15.48 -0.34
CA SER A 38 3.06 -14.44 -0.03
C SER A 38 2.87 -13.50 -1.21
N GLU A 39 1.68 -12.94 -1.31
CA GLU A 39 1.31 -11.98 -2.35
C GLU A 39 1.05 -10.59 -1.75
N ILE A 40 1.50 -9.55 -2.44
CA ILE A 40 1.26 -8.17 -2.07
C ILE A 40 0.44 -7.50 -3.17
N LEU A 41 -0.63 -6.82 -2.79
CA LEU A 41 -1.50 -6.08 -3.70
C LEU A 41 -1.59 -4.62 -3.29
N ILE A 42 -1.32 -3.72 -4.23
CA ILE A 42 -1.64 -2.29 -4.11
C ILE A 42 -2.70 -1.92 -5.15
N HIS A 43 -3.58 -0.99 -4.76
CA HIS A 43 -4.63 -0.45 -5.61
C HIS A 43 -5.17 0.84 -5.00
N GLN A 44 -5.88 1.63 -5.80
CA GLN A 44 -6.51 2.86 -5.35
C GLN A 44 -7.59 2.60 -4.29
N PRO A 45 -7.86 3.58 -3.41
CA PRO A 45 -9.04 3.51 -2.55
C PRO A 45 -10.32 3.44 -3.40
N TRP A 46 -11.27 2.67 -2.92
CA TRP A 46 -12.56 2.48 -3.58
C TRP A 46 -13.66 2.49 -2.51
N THR A 47 -14.86 2.89 -2.94
CA THR A 47 -16.08 2.74 -2.16
C THR A 47 -16.89 1.63 -2.80
N GLU A 48 -17.23 0.62 -2.02
CA GLU A 48 -18.18 -0.39 -2.44
C GLU A 48 -19.57 0.23 -2.62
N GLY A 49 -20.28 -0.14 -3.70
CA GLY A 49 -21.72 0.07 -3.79
C GLY A 49 -22.25 1.41 -4.31
N GLY A 50 -21.46 2.25 -4.99
CA GLY A 50 -21.90 3.40 -5.81
C GLY A 50 -22.89 4.40 -5.16
N THR A 51 -22.50 5.67 -5.00
CA THR A 51 -23.37 6.65 -4.32
C THR A 51 -24.61 7.04 -5.16
N ARG A 52 -25.79 7.05 -4.52
CA ARG A 52 -27.06 7.55 -5.10
C ARG A 52 -27.55 8.75 -4.28
N GLU A 53 -26.80 9.83 -4.35
CA GLU A 53 -26.97 11.02 -3.51
C GLU A 53 -27.26 12.26 -4.36
N GLN A 54 -27.43 13.42 -3.70
CA GLN A 54 -27.56 14.68 -4.42
C GLN A 54 -26.23 15.06 -5.09
N ALA A 55 -26.30 15.85 -6.16
CA ALA A 55 -25.10 16.24 -6.92
C ALA A 55 -24.01 16.90 -6.06
N THR A 56 -24.39 17.67 -5.04
CA THR A 56 -23.46 18.30 -4.10
C THR A 56 -22.71 17.27 -3.26
N ASP A 57 -23.41 16.26 -2.74
CA ASP A 57 -22.81 15.20 -1.92
C ASP A 57 -21.87 14.33 -2.77
N ILE A 58 -22.29 13.97 -3.99
CA ILE A 58 -21.45 13.26 -4.96
C ILE A 58 -20.13 14.01 -5.18
N LYS A 59 -20.18 15.33 -5.36
CA LYS A 59 -18.98 16.15 -5.52
C LYS A 59 -18.10 16.13 -4.27
N ILE A 60 -18.67 16.30 -3.08
CA ILE A 60 -17.92 16.28 -1.81
C ILE A 60 -17.19 14.94 -1.65
N HIS A 61 -17.88 13.83 -1.93
CA HIS A 61 -17.29 12.49 -1.85
C HIS A 61 -16.21 12.26 -2.89
N ALA A 62 -16.42 12.70 -4.14
CA ALA A 62 -15.41 12.63 -5.20
C ALA A 62 -14.14 13.42 -4.83
N ASP A 63 -14.28 14.66 -4.35
CA ASP A 63 -13.15 15.51 -3.96
C ASP A 63 -12.41 14.93 -2.74
N TRP A 64 -13.12 14.34 -1.78
CA TRP A 64 -12.50 13.61 -0.67
C TRP A 64 -11.76 12.36 -1.14
N MET A 65 -12.34 11.59 -2.07
CA MET A 65 -11.73 10.38 -2.61
C MET A 65 -10.44 10.70 -3.36
N GLN A 66 -10.44 11.72 -4.22
CA GLN A 66 -9.25 12.16 -4.95
C GLN A 66 -8.14 12.60 -3.98
N ARG A 67 -8.47 13.42 -2.97
CA ARG A 67 -7.50 13.82 -1.94
C ARG A 67 -6.93 12.62 -1.17
N THR A 68 -7.79 11.64 -0.85
CA THR A 68 -7.37 10.42 -0.15
C THR A 68 -6.45 9.58 -1.02
N LYS A 69 -6.78 9.37 -2.30
CA LYS A 69 -5.94 8.70 -3.29
C LYS A 69 -4.57 9.34 -3.40
N SER A 70 -4.50 10.65 -3.63
CA SER A 70 -3.22 11.36 -3.74
C SER A 70 -2.39 11.26 -2.47
N ARG A 71 -3.03 11.34 -1.28
CA ARG A 71 -2.34 11.19 0.00
C ARG A 71 -1.74 9.79 0.17
N LEU A 72 -2.50 8.74 -0.18
CA LEU A 72 -2.01 7.37 -0.10
C LEU A 72 -0.83 7.15 -1.05
N ASN A 73 -0.95 7.60 -2.30
CA ASN A 73 0.12 7.46 -3.30
C ASN A 73 1.41 8.16 -2.85
N LYS A 74 1.29 9.32 -2.20
CA LYS A 74 2.44 10.02 -1.60
C LYS A 74 3.08 9.20 -0.48
N ILE A 75 2.30 8.65 0.43
CA ILE A 75 2.82 7.80 1.53
C ILE A 75 3.55 6.58 0.96
N TYR A 76 2.97 5.90 -0.03
CA TYR A 76 3.62 4.77 -0.69
C TYR A 76 4.93 5.19 -1.37
N SER A 77 4.94 6.30 -2.11
CA SER A 77 6.16 6.83 -2.75
C SER A 77 7.27 7.11 -1.74
N GLU A 78 6.95 7.75 -0.61
CA GLU A 78 7.90 8.05 0.47
C GLU A 78 8.48 6.77 1.11
N LEU A 79 7.66 5.74 1.30
CA LEU A 79 8.06 4.52 2.01
C LEU A 79 8.71 3.45 1.10
N THR A 80 8.38 3.43 -0.19
CA THR A 80 8.99 2.50 -1.16
C THR A 80 10.24 3.09 -1.83
N GLY A 81 10.31 4.42 -1.94
CA GLY A 81 11.33 5.11 -2.73
C GLY A 81 11.00 5.20 -4.23
N GLN A 82 9.84 4.72 -4.67
CA GLN A 82 9.37 4.89 -6.04
C GLN A 82 8.92 6.34 -6.28
N SER A 83 8.97 6.81 -7.54
CA SER A 83 8.40 8.11 -7.88
C SER A 83 6.89 8.14 -7.67
N PHE A 84 6.35 9.33 -7.39
CA PHE A 84 4.91 9.51 -7.23
C PHE A 84 4.15 9.11 -8.50
N GLU A 85 4.69 9.43 -9.67
CA GLU A 85 4.10 9.10 -10.97
C GLU A 85 3.98 7.59 -11.17
N LYS A 86 5.03 6.84 -10.79
CA LYS A 86 5.02 5.38 -10.87
C LYS A 86 3.97 4.78 -9.94
N ILE A 87 3.95 5.19 -8.67
CA ILE A 87 2.93 4.74 -7.70
C ILE A 87 1.52 5.08 -8.20
N ASN A 88 1.32 6.28 -8.73
CA ASN A 88 0.02 6.72 -9.22
C ASN A 88 -0.46 5.89 -10.41
N SER A 89 0.44 5.50 -11.31
CA SER A 89 0.13 4.61 -12.42
C SER A 89 -0.15 3.19 -11.95
N ASP A 90 0.71 2.62 -11.11
CA ASP A 90 0.62 1.22 -10.68
C ASP A 90 -0.60 0.99 -9.78
N MET A 91 -0.98 1.95 -8.92
CA MET A 91 -2.17 1.85 -8.07
C MET A 91 -3.50 2.15 -8.80
N GLU A 92 -3.48 2.54 -10.08
CA GLU A 92 -4.71 2.85 -10.82
C GLU A 92 -5.62 1.61 -10.97
N ARG A 93 -5.03 0.43 -10.99
CA ARG A 93 -5.74 -0.85 -10.96
C ARG A 93 -5.08 -1.77 -9.95
N ASP A 94 -5.67 -2.94 -9.77
CA ASP A 94 -5.07 -3.99 -8.97
C ASP A 94 -3.68 -4.34 -9.53
N TYR A 95 -2.66 -4.14 -8.70
CA TYR A 95 -1.27 -4.45 -9.02
C TYR A 95 -0.74 -5.51 -8.05
N TYR A 96 -0.78 -6.75 -8.51
CA TYR A 96 -0.33 -7.93 -7.77
C TYR A 96 1.18 -8.10 -7.91
N MET A 97 1.83 -8.47 -6.82
CA MET A 97 3.26 -8.73 -6.76
C MET A 97 3.54 -10.00 -5.96
N THR A 98 4.43 -10.81 -6.50
CA THR A 98 5.15 -11.87 -5.77
C THR A 98 6.03 -11.26 -4.67
N ALA A 99 6.54 -12.12 -3.78
CA ALA A 99 7.47 -11.69 -2.73
C ALA A 99 8.73 -11.00 -3.28
N GLU A 100 9.25 -11.51 -4.40
CA GLU A 100 10.41 -10.98 -5.12
C GLU A 100 10.11 -9.61 -5.73
N GLU A 101 9.00 -9.49 -6.48
CA GLU A 101 8.58 -8.22 -7.07
C GLU A 101 8.32 -7.17 -5.98
N ALA A 102 7.67 -7.55 -4.87
CA ALA A 102 7.41 -6.64 -3.76
C ALA A 102 8.70 -6.14 -3.09
N LYS A 103 9.75 -6.98 -3.06
CA LYS A 103 11.08 -6.58 -2.58
C LYS A 103 11.73 -5.58 -3.53
N GLU A 104 11.74 -5.87 -4.83
CA GLU A 104 12.29 -4.99 -5.86
C GLU A 104 11.54 -3.65 -5.93
N TYR A 105 10.21 -3.69 -5.73
CA TYR A 105 9.35 -2.52 -5.68
C TYR A 105 9.61 -1.65 -4.44
N GLY A 106 10.19 -2.21 -3.38
CA GLY A 106 10.49 -1.51 -2.13
C GLY A 106 9.40 -1.58 -1.07
N LEU A 107 8.40 -2.46 -1.23
CA LEU A 107 7.32 -2.70 -0.26
C LEU A 107 7.80 -3.49 0.96
N ILE A 108 8.78 -4.39 0.74
CA ILE A 108 9.43 -5.18 1.79
C ILE A 108 10.95 -5.15 1.62
N ASP A 109 11.69 -5.45 2.69
CA ASP A 109 13.15 -5.42 2.71
C ASP A 109 13.76 -6.82 2.48
N ALA A 110 13.12 -7.88 2.98
CA ALA A 110 13.63 -9.24 2.82
C ALA A 110 12.53 -10.33 2.82
N ILE A 111 12.84 -11.42 2.14
CA ILE A 111 12.01 -12.64 2.11
C ILE A 111 12.59 -13.61 3.12
N MET A 112 11.78 -14.10 4.05
CA MET A 112 12.19 -15.02 5.10
C MET A 112 12.20 -16.45 4.58
N VAL A 113 13.39 -17.03 4.45
CA VAL A 113 13.59 -18.44 4.08
C VAL A 113 14.17 -19.21 5.27
N LYS A 114 13.87 -20.51 5.33
CA LYS A 114 14.52 -21.41 6.30
C LYS A 114 16.01 -21.47 5.98
N LYS A 115 16.85 -21.31 7.01
CA LYS A 115 18.30 -21.53 6.93
C LYS A 115 18.64 -23.02 6.94
#